data_AF-A0A969DHN3-F1
#
_entry.id   AF-A0A969DHN3-F1
#
_cell.length_a   1.000
_cell.length_b   1.000
_cell.length_c   1.000
_cell.angle_alpha   90.00
_cell.angle_beta   90.00
_cell.angle_gamma   90.00
#
_symmetry.space_group_name_H-M   'P 1'
#
loop_
_entity.id
_entity.type
_entity.pdbx_description
1 polymer ?
#
loop_
_entity_poly.entity_id
_entity_poly.type
_entity_poly.pdbx_seq_one_letter_code
_entity_poly.pdbx_strand_id
1 'polypeptide(L)' 'MRSYNLIAPAKINLYLEIIGDRHDGYHELAMILQSIELADQI' A
#
# COMPACT_ATOMS: atom_id res chain seq x y z
N MET A 1 -2.56 -32.09 -5.17
CA MET A 1 -2.10 -30.72 -4.81
C MET A 1 -3.24 -30.02 -4.11
N ARG A 2 -3.03 -29.38 -2.95
CA ARG A 2 -4.05 -28.51 -2.35
C ARG A 2 -3.99 -27.15 -3.04
N SER A 3 -5.15 -26.62 -3.41
CA SER A 3 -5.30 -25.25 -3.92
C SER A 3 -5.84 -24.35 -2.80
N TYR A 4 -5.36 -23.12 -2.74
CA TYR A 4 -5.83 -22.07 -1.84
C TYR A 4 -6.24 -20.87 -2.71
N ASN A 5 -7.33 -20.21 -2.33
CA ASN A 5 -7.71 -18.92 -2.91
C ASN A 5 -7.48 -17.85 -1.84
N LEU A 6 -6.69 -16.83 -2.17
CA LEU A 6 -6.38 -15.71 -1.31
C LEU A 6 -6.88 -14.41 -1.94
N ILE A 7 -7.26 -13.45 -1.10
CA ILE A 7 -7.67 -12.12 -1.54
C ILE A 7 -6.61 -11.12 -1.10
N ALA A 8 -6.11 -10.31 -2.05
CA ALA A 8 -5.13 -9.26 -1.83
C ALA A 8 -5.78 -7.88 -2.07
N PRO A 9 -6.27 -7.20 -1.01
CA PRO A 9 -6.98 -5.93 -1.17
C PRO A 9 -6.03 -4.82 -1.62
N ALA A 10 -6.52 -3.98 -2.53
CA ALA A 10 -5.87 -2.75 -2.92
C ALA A 10 -5.92 -1.71 -1.78
N LYS A 11 -5.07 -0.69 -1.87
CA LYS A 11 -5.10 0.46 -0.98
C LYS A 11 -5.17 1.76 -1.76
N ILE A 12 -5.68 2.79 -1.09
CA ILE A 12 -5.53 4.19 -1.49
C ILE A 12 -4.84 4.97 -0.38
N ASN A 13 -4.16 6.06 -0.75
CA ASN A 13 -3.68 7.04 0.22
C ASN A 13 -4.76 8.11 0.35
N LEU A 14 -5.43 8.21 1.50
CA LEU A 14 -6.37 9.30 1.77
C LEU A 14 -5.64 10.62 2.06
N TYR A 15 -4.40 10.51 2.54
CA TYR A 15 -3.45 11.60 2.68
C TYR A 15 -2.06 11.11 2.31
N LEU A 16 -1.27 11.95 1.65
CA LEU A 16 0.14 11.73 1.40
C LEU A 16 0.88 13.05 1.38
N GLU A 17 1.95 13.12 2.14
CA GLU A 17 2.87 14.25 2.18
C GLU A 17 4.32 13.75 2.13
N ILE A 18 5.13 14.47 1.37
CA ILE A 18 6.59 14.31 1.36
C ILE A 18 7.17 15.26 2.40
N ILE A 19 7.79 14.71 3.43
CA ILE A 19 8.42 15.48 4.52
C ILE A 19 9.83 15.92 4.11
N GLY A 20 10.54 15.09 3.34
CA GLY A 20 11.88 15.40 2.86
C GLY A 20 12.58 14.23 2.19
N ASP A 21 13.86 14.41 1.91
CA ASP A 21 14.73 13.41 1.28
C ASP A 21 15.49 12.61 2.33
N ARG A 22 15.65 11.31 2.08
CA ARG A 22 16.47 10.40 2.88
C ARG A 22 17.80 10.14 2.18
N HIS A 23 18.81 9.78 2.97
CA HIS A 23 20.16 9.48 2.46
C HIS A 23 20.24 8.21 1.60
N ASP A 24 19.19 7.38 1.59
CA ASP A 24 19.10 6.14 0.83
C ASP A 24 18.43 6.31 -0.55
N GLY A 25 18.15 7.55 -0.96
CA GLY A 25 17.54 7.86 -2.26
C GLY A 25 16.01 7.78 -2.28
N TYR A 26 15.37 7.63 -1.11
CA TYR A 26 13.91 7.69 -0.95
C TYR A 26 13.46 8.99 -0.28
N HIS A 27 12.14 9.20 -0.22
CA HIS A 27 11.54 10.29 0.54
C HIS A 27 11.04 9.80 1.90
N GLU A 28 11.13 10.65 2.91
CA GLU A 28 10.38 10.50 4.15
C GLU A 28 8.94 10.97 3.91
N LEU A 29 7.96 10.13 4.27
CA LEU A 29 6.54 10.34 3.96
C LEU A 29 5.68 10.27 5.22
N ALA A 30 4.68 11.15 5.31
CA ALA A 30 3.51 10.97 6.18
C ALA A 30 2.30 10.58 5.34
N MET A 31 1.54 9.57 5.76
CA MET A 31 0.37 9.11 4.99
C MET A 31 -0.72 8.49 5.85
N ILE A 32 -1.95 8.56 5.35
CA ILE A 32 -3.10 7.78 5.83
C ILE A 32 -3.45 6.76 4.74
N LEU A 33 -3.19 5.49 5.02
CA LEU A 33 -3.47 4.35 4.14
C LEU A 33 -4.82 3.74 4.49
N GLN A 34 -5.65 3.50 3.47
CA GLN A 34 -6.92 2.79 3.62
C GLN A 34 -6.98 1.64 2.60
N SER A 35 -7.14 0.41 3.09
CA SER A 35 -7.50 -0.72 2.24
C SER A 35 -8.93 -0.56 1.73
N ILE A 36 -9.18 -0.94 0.48
CA ILE A 36 -10.50 -0.88 -0.14
C ILE A 36 -10.95 -2.27 -0.60
N GLU A 37 -12.23 -2.40 -0.97
CA GLU A 37 -12.82 -3.68 -1.36
C GLU A 37 -12.31 -4.20 -2.72
N LEU A 38 -11.79 -3.33 -3.58
CA LEU A 38 -11.13 -3.75 -4.83
C LEU A 38 -9.90 -4.59 -4.48
N ALA A 39 -9.80 -5.80 -5.04
CA ALA A 39 -8.75 -6.76 -4.67
C ALA A 39 -8.39 -7.70 -5.83
N ASP A 40 -7.16 -8.21 -5.79
CA ASP A 40 -6.73 -9.36 -6.59
C ASP A 40 -7.14 -10.67 -5.90
N GLN A 41 -7.42 -11.72 -6.70
CA GLN A 41 -7.58 -13.09 -6.22
C GLN A 41 -6.40 -13.94 -6.71
N ILE A 42 -5.70 -14.58 -5.77
CA ILE A 42 -4.48 -15.37 -6.00
C ILE A 42 -4.74 -16.85 -5.69
#